data_AF-A0A916WVX7-F1
#
_entry.id   AF-A0A916WVX7-F1
#
_cell.length_a   1.000
_cell.length_b   1.000
_cell.length_c   1.000
_cell.angle_alpha   90.00
_cell.angle_beta   90.00
_cell.angle_gamma   90.00
#
_symmetry.space_group_name_H-M   'P 1'
#
loop_
_entity.id
_entity.type
_entity.pdbx_description
1 polymer ?
#
loop_
_entity_poly.entity_id
_entity_poly.type
_entity_poly.pdbx_seq_one_letter_code
_entity_poly.pdbx_strand_id
1 'polypeptide(L)'
;MLVAALVAALPTCAFAATTENTSLQNINGVYGAGVASTETDATGTRTTVVGPAGGANRASGTLTTGQWYQANVGGGGTVGITTDFARSGNGSAFFSTTSGDSKADLQYYMSAPVALSSLSSISYDFYRSSASTVSSGLAPVMRMDIAKNGSFAGSLVFENIYQQQQAAPVDAWTTLTGDLNSGIFWATNAALGPTFASANGGQKTLSQWIADNGGADLTVYGISIGVGSGFNNGSTNAGTFRGGIDNVNLSFAGGQTISTNFEVATAVPEPATWGMMLVGFGMIAATARYRRKSIAASVA
;
A
#
# COMPACT_ATOMS: atom_id res chain seq x y z
N MET A 1 -9.62 5.22 47.84
CA MET A 1 -8.69 5.05 46.71
C MET A 1 -9.45 4.35 45.59
N LEU A 2 -9.88 5.10 44.57
CA LEU A 2 -10.50 4.54 43.37
C LEU A 2 -9.37 4.23 42.38
N VAL A 3 -9.16 2.95 42.07
CA VAL A 3 -8.19 2.55 41.05
C VAL A 3 -8.87 2.72 39.69
N ALA A 4 -8.45 3.73 38.93
CA ALA A 4 -8.85 3.91 37.55
C ALA A 4 -8.18 2.82 36.71
N ALA A 5 -8.97 1.88 36.19
CA ALA A 5 -8.50 0.90 35.22
C ALA A 5 -8.23 1.61 33.90
N LEU A 6 -6.94 1.75 33.57
CA LEU A 6 -6.49 2.20 32.26
C LEU A 6 -6.84 1.09 31.24
N VAL A 7 -7.93 1.27 30.50
CA VAL A 7 -8.24 0.44 29.33
C VAL A 7 -7.24 0.82 28.25
N ALA A 8 -6.18 0.02 28.10
CA ALA A 8 -5.29 0.12 26.96
C ALA A 8 -6.10 -0.27 25.71
N ALA A 9 -6.39 0.70 24.85
CA ALA A 9 -6.92 0.44 23.53
C ALA A 9 -5.88 -0.41 22.77
N LEU A 10 -6.20 -1.68 22.53
CA LEU A 10 -5.40 -2.52 21.64
C LEU A 10 -5.45 -1.90 20.24
N PRO A 11 -4.31 -1.68 19.56
CA PRO A 11 -4.33 -1.23 18.18
C PRO A 11 -5.05 -2.27 17.34
N THR A 12 -6.18 -1.90 16.75
CA THR A 12 -6.86 -2.74 15.77
C THR A 12 -6.00 -2.75 14.51
N CYS A 13 -5.29 -3.85 14.26
CA CYS A 13 -4.66 -4.07 12.97
C CYS A 13 -5.76 -4.06 11.90
N ALA A 14 -5.77 -3.03 11.05
CA ALA A 14 -6.66 -3.02 9.91
C ALA A 14 -6.07 -3.96 8.86
N PHE A 15 -6.77 -5.06 8.57
CA PHE A 15 -6.47 -5.86 7.38
C PHE A 15 -6.78 -5.01 6.15
N ALA A 16 -5.77 -4.62 5.39
CA ALA A 16 -6.00 -4.07 4.07
C ALA A 16 -6.28 -5.24 3.12
N ALA A 17 -7.51 -5.32 2.64
CA ALA A 17 -7.82 -5.95 1.36
C ALA A 17 -7.98 -4.82 0.34
N THR A 18 -7.50 -4.99 -0.89
CA THR A 18 -7.78 -4.04 -1.97
C THR A 18 -9.29 -3.95 -2.12
N THR A 19 -9.87 -2.80 -1.82
CA THR A 19 -11.34 -2.67 -1.72
C THR A 19 -12.03 -2.68 -3.08
N GLU A 20 -11.28 -2.70 -4.18
CA GLU A 20 -11.82 -2.64 -5.53
C GLU A 20 -11.23 -3.72 -6.42
N ASN A 21 -12.09 -4.69 -6.76
CA ASN A 21 -11.87 -5.73 -7.76
C ASN A 21 -12.53 -5.37 -9.10
N THR A 22 -12.75 -4.07 -9.34
CA THR A 22 -13.34 -3.54 -10.56
C THR A 22 -12.26 -2.87 -11.42
N SER A 23 -12.49 -2.76 -12.73
CA SER A 23 -11.61 -1.98 -13.61
C SER A 23 -11.50 -0.54 -13.08
N LEU A 24 -10.29 -0.14 -12.70
CA LEU A 24 -10.00 1.22 -12.22
C LEU A 24 -10.57 2.25 -13.18
N GLN A 25 -11.15 3.32 -12.64
CA GLN A 25 -11.62 4.44 -13.44
C GLN A 25 -10.42 5.20 -14.01
N ASN A 26 -10.45 5.52 -15.31
CA ASN A 26 -9.43 6.38 -15.91
C ASN A 26 -9.67 7.83 -15.47
N ILE A 27 -8.68 8.42 -14.81
CA ILE A 27 -8.78 9.75 -14.21
C ILE A 27 -8.26 10.85 -15.14
N ASN A 28 -7.56 10.52 -16.24
CA ASN A 28 -7.04 11.54 -17.17
C ASN A 28 -7.13 11.13 -18.65
N GLY A 29 -7.92 11.88 -19.43
CA GLY A 29 -8.18 11.66 -20.85
C GLY A 29 -7.49 12.66 -21.77
N VAL A 30 -6.16 12.56 -21.93
CA VAL A 30 -5.43 13.26 -23.01
C VAL A 30 -4.42 12.35 -23.74
N TYR A 31 -3.90 11.29 -23.10
CA TYR A 31 -2.82 10.44 -23.66
C TYR A 31 -3.31 9.02 -24.07
N GLY A 32 -4.58 8.91 -24.45
CA GLY A 32 -5.22 7.62 -24.79
C GLY A 32 -5.86 6.94 -23.57
N ALA A 33 -6.59 5.85 -23.80
CA ALA A 33 -7.21 5.09 -22.72
C ALA A 33 -6.24 4.00 -22.24
N GLY A 34 -5.80 4.09 -20.99
CA GLY A 34 -5.27 2.92 -20.29
C GLY A 34 -6.42 1.97 -19.94
N VAL A 35 -6.20 0.67 -20.06
CA VAL A 35 -7.13 -0.39 -19.64
C VAL A 35 -6.60 -0.99 -18.35
N ALA A 36 -7.38 -0.88 -17.27
CA ALA A 36 -7.10 -1.52 -16.01
C ALA A 36 -7.76 -2.91 -15.96
N SER A 37 -6.96 -3.94 -15.72
CA SER A 37 -7.40 -5.31 -15.47
C SER A 37 -7.02 -5.71 -14.06
N THR A 38 -7.99 -6.19 -13.28
CA THR A 38 -7.75 -6.75 -11.96
C THR A 38 -7.91 -8.26 -12.02
N GLU A 39 -6.93 -8.97 -11.48
CA GLU A 39 -6.90 -10.42 -11.38
C GLU A 39 -6.73 -10.81 -9.91
N THR A 40 -7.53 -11.78 -9.47
CA THR A 40 -7.41 -12.42 -8.16
C THR A 40 -7.12 -13.90 -8.37
N ASP A 41 -6.02 -14.37 -7.79
CA ASP A 41 -5.65 -15.78 -7.78
C ASP A 41 -5.16 -16.22 -6.40
N ALA A 42 -4.57 -17.41 -6.30
CA ALA A 42 -4.07 -17.97 -5.04
C ALA A 42 -2.91 -17.15 -4.43
N THR A 43 -2.24 -16.30 -5.21
CA THR A 43 -1.16 -15.42 -4.78
C THR A 43 -1.65 -14.04 -4.38
N GLY A 44 -2.93 -13.71 -4.57
CA GLY A 44 -3.54 -12.47 -4.12
C GLY A 44 -4.27 -11.72 -5.23
N THR A 45 -4.45 -10.41 -5.04
CA THR A 45 -5.15 -9.55 -6.01
C THR A 45 -4.20 -8.50 -6.55
N ARG A 46 -4.17 -8.35 -7.88
CA ARG A 46 -3.34 -7.38 -8.59
C ARG A 46 -4.15 -6.65 -9.63
N THR A 47 -3.86 -5.37 -9.78
CA THR A 47 -4.38 -4.54 -10.85
C THR A 47 -3.24 -4.07 -11.73
N THR A 48 -3.36 -4.36 -13.02
CA THR A 48 -2.40 -3.96 -14.05
C THR A 48 -3.07 -2.93 -14.95
N VAL A 49 -2.36 -1.85 -15.26
CA VAL A 49 -2.83 -0.88 -16.27
C VAL A 49 -1.99 -1.03 -17.53
N VAL A 50 -2.65 -1.43 -18.62
CA VAL A 50 -2.06 -1.50 -19.96
C VAL A 50 -2.42 -0.25 -20.74
N GLY A 51 -1.47 0.35 -21.45
CA GLY A 51 -1.68 1.59 -22.20
C GLY A 51 -0.33 2.25 -22.49
N PRO A 52 -0.29 3.37 -23.23
CA PRO A 52 0.98 4.02 -23.50
C PRO A 52 1.66 4.41 -22.19
N ALA A 53 2.95 4.05 -22.08
CA ALA A 53 3.81 4.49 -21.00
C ALA A 53 3.95 6.02 -21.02
N GLY A 54 4.30 6.63 -19.88
CA GLY A 54 4.53 8.08 -19.82
C GLY A 54 3.74 8.83 -18.74
N GLY A 55 3.27 8.14 -17.69
CA GLY A 55 2.74 8.77 -16.48
C GLY A 55 1.47 9.63 -16.60
N ALA A 56 0.95 9.86 -17.81
CA ALA A 56 -0.18 10.75 -18.02
C ALA A 56 -1.53 10.05 -17.99
N ASN A 57 -1.58 8.77 -18.36
CA ASN A 57 -2.75 7.92 -18.13
C ASN A 57 -2.65 7.36 -16.71
N ARG A 58 -3.63 7.69 -15.86
CA ARG A 58 -3.70 7.25 -14.47
C ARG A 58 -5.05 6.62 -14.24
N ALA A 59 -5.05 5.41 -13.73
CA ALA A 59 -6.26 4.76 -13.27
C ALA A 59 -6.26 4.73 -11.73
N SER A 60 -7.43 4.88 -11.12
CA SER A 60 -7.58 4.68 -9.66
C SER A 60 -8.93 4.05 -9.34
N GLY A 61 -8.98 3.40 -8.17
CA GLY A 61 -10.21 2.90 -7.60
C GLY A 61 -11.08 4.04 -7.09
N THR A 62 -12.30 3.71 -6.72
CA THR A 62 -13.19 4.64 -6.03
C THR A 62 -12.56 5.04 -4.70
N LEU A 63 -12.53 6.35 -4.42
CA LEU A 63 -12.04 6.86 -3.14
C LEU A 63 -12.98 6.43 -2.02
N THR A 64 -12.44 5.70 -1.05
CA THR A 64 -13.13 5.38 0.21
C THR A 64 -12.23 5.73 1.39
N THR A 65 -12.68 6.62 2.26
CA THR A 65 -11.93 6.99 3.47
C THR A 65 -11.87 5.83 4.46
N GLY A 66 -10.76 5.69 5.17
CA GLY A 66 -10.54 4.61 6.13
C GLY A 66 -10.12 3.29 5.48
N GLN A 67 -9.84 3.29 4.17
CA GLN A 67 -9.48 2.09 3.41
C GLN A 67 -8.35 2.38 2.42
N TRP A 68 -7.58 1.33 2.12
CA TRP A 68 -6.56 1.37 1.08
C TRP A 68 -7.16 1.03 -0.28
N TYR A 69 -6.87 1.85 -1.29
CA TYR A 69 -7.30 1.61 -2.67
C TYR A 69 -6.15 1.85 -3.65
N GLN A 70 -6.23 1.23 -4.83
CA GLN A 70 -5.26 1.45 -5.90
C GLN A 70 -5.38 2.87 -6.45
N ALA A 71 -4.29 3.62 -6.46
CA ALA A 71 -4.27 5.00 -6.89
C ALA A 71 -3.15 5.25 -7.91
N ASN A 72 -3.37 6.24 -8.79
CA ASN A 72 -2.37 6.74 -9.72
C ASN A 72 -1.62 5.66 -10.53
N VAL A 73 -2.29 4.54 -10.85
CA VAL A 73 -1.67 3.42 -11.56
C VAL A 73 -1.53 3.81 -13.03
N GLY A 74 -0.28 3.92 -13.50
CA GLY A 74 0.04 4.31 -14.86
C GLY A 74 0.14 3.13 -15.83
N GLY A 75 0.11 3.40 -17.13
CA GLY A 75 0.42 2.38 -18.14
C GLY A 75 1.77 1.70 -17.86
N GLY A 76 1.77 0.36 -17.81
CA GLY A 76 2.92 -0.44 -17.42
C GLY A 76 3.09 -0.64 -15.91
N GLY A 77 2.21 -0.08 -15.09
CA GLY A 77 2.17 -0.26 -13.64
C GLY A 77 1.29 -1.42 -13.21
N THR A 78 1.74 -2.16 -12.20
CA THR A 78 0.97 -3.18 -11.49
C THR A 78 1.04 -2.88 -10.00
N VAL A 79 -0.11 -2.91 -9.33
CA VAL A 79 -0.22 -2.74 -7.88
C VAL A 79 -1.22 -3.74 -7.31
N GLY A 80 -0.99 -4.21 -6.09
CA GLY A 80 -1.91 -5.15 -5.45
C GLY A 80 -1.51 -5.55 -4.05
N ILE A 81 -2.19 -6.54 -3.49
CA ILE A 81 -1.79 -7.21 -2.25
C ILE A 81 -1.59 -8.68 -2.58
N THR A 82 -0.38 -9.18 -2.35
CA THR A 82 0.05 -10.48 -2.87
C THR A 82 0.98 -11.21 -1.92
N THR A 83 1.16 -12.52 -2.13
CA THR A 83 2.08 -13.37 -1.38
C THR A 83 3.54 -13.28 -1.87
N ASP A 84 3.83 -12.61 -2.99
CA ASP A 84 5.17 -12.61 -3.63
C ASP A 84 6.30 -12.15 -2.71
N PHE A 85 6.00 -11.17 -1.88
CA PHE A 85 6.92 -10.62 -0.90
C PHE A 85 6.21 -10.64 0.45
N ALA A 86 5.78 -11.79 0.96
CA ALA A 86 5.22 -11.84 2.30
C ALA A 86 6.28 -11.36 3.33
N ARG A 87 5.88 -10.54 4.32
CA ARG A 87 6.77 -10.11 5.42
C ARG A 87 6.24 -10.49 6.79
N SER A 88 5.16 -9.83 7.23
CA SER A 88 4.63 -9.97 8.60
C SER A 88 3.30 -10.71 8.60
N GLY A 89 3.20 -11.79 7.84
CA GLY A 89 1.95 -12.50 7.61
C GLY A 89 2.01 -13.27 6.31
N ASN A 90 0.91 -13.29 5.57
CA ASN A 90 0.81 -14.01 4.30
C ASN A 90 0.99 -13.10 3.06
N GLY A 91 1.11 -11.78 3.22
CA GLY A 91 1.18 -10.87 2.08
C GLY A 91 2.06 -9.64 2.29
N SER A 92 2.06 -8.79 1.26
CA SER A 92 2.48 -7.39 1.31
C SER A 92 1.83 -6.60 0.16
N ALA A 93 1.91 -5.27 0.21
CA ALA A 93 1.59 -4.43 -0.93
C ALA A 93 2.64 -4.65 -2.03
N PHE A 94 2.19 -5.13 -3.19
CA PHE A 94 3.03 -5.43 -4.35
C PHE A 94 3.08 -4.27 -5.32
N PHE A 95 4.27 -4.00 -5.86
CA PHE A 95 4.47 -3.02 -6.92
C PHE A 95 5.35 -3.59 -8.02
N SER A 96 4.94 -3.39 -9.27
CA SER A 96 5.80 -3.62 -10.43
C SER A 96 5.59 -2.56 -11.52
N THR A 97 6.65 -2.28 -12.27
CA THR A 97 6.64 -1.37 -13.40
C THR A 97 7.39 -1.97 -14.59
N THR A 98 6.90 -1.73 -15.79
CA THR A 98 7.56 -2.12 -17.04
C THR A 98 8.44 -1.01 -17.64
N SER A 99 8.44 0.18 -17.05
CA SER A 99 9.28 1.31 -17.45
C SER A 99 9.43 2.33 -16.32
N GLY A 100 10.46 3.20 -16.41
CA GLY A 100 10.74 4.20 -15.37
C GLY A 100 9.71 5.33 -15.27
N ASP A 101 8.87 5.47 -16.31
CA ASP A 101 7.74 6.41 -16.36
C ASP A 101 6.41 5.79 -15.87
N SER A 102 6.37 4.48 -15.67
CA SER A 102 5.23 3.80 -15.08
C SER A 102 5.06 4.25 -13.62
N LYS A 103 3.89 3.97 -13.04
CA LYS A 103 3.61 4.26 -11.63
C LYS A 103 2.61 3.26 -11.09
N ALA A 104 2.72 3.00 -9.80
CA ALA A 104 1.83 2.12 -9.07
C ALA A 104 1.81 2.61 -7.63
N ASP A 105 0.66 3.13 -7.17
CA ASP A 105 0.47 3.54 -5.78
C ASP A 105 -0.72 2.79 -5.15
N LEU A 106 -0.65 2.60 -3.84
CA LEU A 106 -1.82 2.43 -2.97
C LEU A 106 -1.99 3.71 -2.14
N GLN A 107 -3.23 4.11 -1.90
CA GLN A 107 -3.54 5.32 -1.14
C GLN A 107 -4.58 5.02 -0.06
N TYR A 108 -4.43 5.69 1.08
CA TYR A 108 -5.34 5.66 2.21
C TYR A 108 -5.70 7.09 2.58
N TYR A 109 -6.98 7.43 2.57
CA TYR A 109 -7.44 8.72 3.09
C TYR A 109 -8.08 8.55 4.46
N MET A 110 -7.72 9.42 5.39
CA MET A 110 -8.29 9.44 6.73
C MET A 110 -9.73 9.95 6.68
N SER A 111 -10.56 9.55 7.65
CA SER A 111 -11.91 10.11 7.81
C SER A 111 -11.90 11.58 8.21
N ALA A 112 -10.84 12.01 8.90
CA ALA A 112 -10.57 13.40 9.25
C ALA A 112 -9.07 13.70 9.14
N PRO A 113 -8.68 14.90 8.65
CA PRO A 113 -7.29 15.35 8.69
C PRO A 113 -6.77 15.48 10.12
N VAL A 114 -5.48 15.23 10.30
CA VAL A 114 -4.78 15.31 11.60
C VAL A 114 -3.64 16.30 11.51
N ALA A 115 -3.44 17.12 12.54
CA ALA A 115 -2.32 18.05 12.59
C ALA A 115 -0.99 17.30 12.45
N LEU A 116 -0.15 17.70 11.48
CA LEU A 116 1.18 17.12 11.27
C LEU A 116 2.04 17.24 12.53
N SER A 117 1.89 18.34 13.28
CA SER A 117 2.58 18.59 14.55
C SER A 117 2.23 17.61 15.67
N SER A 118 1.18 16.79 15.50
CA SER A 118 0.83 15.74 16.44
C SER A 118 1.44 14.38 16.10
N LEU A 119 2.12 14.22 14.96
CA LEU A 119 2.76 12.95 14.60
C LEU A 119 3.77 12.55 15.68
N SER A 120 3.64 11.34 16.23
CA SER A 120 4.57 10.81 17.22
C SER A 120 5.57 9.83 16.62
N SER A 121 5.16 9.09 15.58
CA SER A 121 6.02 8.13 14.90
C SER A 121 5.51 7.83 13.50
N ILE A 122 6.44 7.52 12.60
CA ILE A 122 6.16 7.03 11.26
C ILE A 122 7.14 5.92 10.91
N SER A 123 6.64 4.81 10.38
CA SER A 123 7.48 3.74 9.88
C SER A 123 6.80 2.96 8.77
N TYR A 124 7.62 2.33 7.94
CA TYR A 124 7.17 1.34 6.99
C TYR A 124 8.32 0.44 6.60
N ASP A 125 7.96 -0.67 6.01
CA ASP A 125 8.88 -1.64 5.49
C ASP A 125 8.87 -1.64 3.99
N PHE A 126 10.04 -1.75 3.36
CA PHE A 126 10.14 -1.88 1.91
C PHE A 126 11.02 -3.06 1.52
N TYR A 127 10.73 -3.61 0.35
CA TYR A 127 11.49 -4.65 -0.30
C TYR A 127 11.75 -4.26 -1.74
N ARG A 128 13.00 -4.42 -2.18
CA ARG A 128 13.40 -4.30 -3.57
C ARG A 128 13.86 -5.66 -4.07
N SER A 129 13.25 -6.18 -5.13
CA SER A 129 13.74 -7.41 -5.76
C SER A 129 15.00 -7.14 -6.58
N SER A 130 15.94 -8.10 -6.58
CA SER A 130 17.08 -8.12 -7.51
C SER A 130 16.67 -8.17 -8.98
N ALA A 131 15.42 -8.50 -9.29
CA ALA A 131 14.84 -8.37 -10.64
C ALA A 131 14.64 -6.90 -11.08
N SER A 132 14.75 -5.93 -10.19
CA SER A 132 14.60 -4.50 -10.51
C SER A 132 15.83 -3.95 -11.24
N THR A 133 15.61 -3.30 -12.38
CA THR A 133 16.66 -2.67 -13.20
C THR A 133 16.76 -1.15 -13.05
N VAL A 134 15.91 -0.53 -12.22
CA VAL A 134 16.02 0.90 -11.84
C VAL A 134 17.33 1.19 -11.09
N SER A 135 17.75 2.46 -11.02
CA SER A 135 18.96 2.87 -10.27
C SER A 135 18.94 2.35 -8.83
N SER A 136 20.11 1.95 -8.31
CA SER A 136 20.25 1.22 -7.02
C SER A 136 19.71 1.98 -5.81
N GLY A 137 19.64 3.31 -5.86
CA GLY A 137 19.08 4.14 -4.79
C GLY A 137 17.55 4.12 -4.71
N LEU A 138 16.86 3.64 -5.75
CA LEU A 138 15.40 3.69 -5.86
C LEU A 138 14.72 2.49 -5.19
N ALA A 139 13.73 2.77 -4.35
CA ALA A 139 12.87 1.79 -3.69
C ALA A 139 11.43 2.34 -3.63
N PRO A 140 10.44 1.52 -3.24
CA PRO A 140 9.11 2.02 -2.95
C PRO A 140 9.17 3.06 -1.82
N VAL A 141 8.34 4.08 -1.92
CA VAL A 141 8.33 5.22 -0.99
C VAL A 141 6.99 5.32 -0.26
N MET A 142 7.00 5.98 0.89
CA MET A 142 5.79 6.44 1.57
C MET A 142 5.68 7.96 1.48
N ARG A 143 4.46 8.46 1.37
CA ARG A 143 4.14 9.88 1.23
C ARG A 143 2.99 10.22 2.16
N MET A 144 3.07 11.37 2.82
CA MET A 144 1.95 11.96 3.54
C MET A 144 1.36 13.08 2.70
N ASP A 145 0.09 13.00 2.34
CA ASP A 145 -0.62 14.07 1.65
C ASP A 145 -0.98 15.16 2.66
N ILE A 146 -0.48 16.37 2.40
CA ILE A 146 -0.57 17.51 3.30
C ILE A 146 -1.57 18.52 2.75
N ALA A 147 -2.50 18.92 3.60
CA ALA A 147 -3.25 20.14 3.43
C ALA A 147 -2.58 21.27 4.22
N LYS A 148 -2.49 22.45 3.61
CA LYS A 148 -2.03 23.70 4.23
C LYS A 148 -3.22 24.64 4.30
N ASN A 149 -3.62 25.01 5.51
CA ASN A 149 -4.81 25.84 5.77
C ASN A 149 -6.07 25.26 5.08
N GLY A 150 -6.25 23.94 5.17
CA GLY A 150 -7.43 23.23 4.63
C GLY A 150 -7.41 22.95 3.13
N SER A 151 -6.37 23.36 2.38
CA SER A 151 -6.23 23.08 0.94
C SER A 151 -5.05 22.16 0.66
N PHE A 152 -5.19 21.22 -0.27
CA PHE A 152 -4.06 20.35 -0.67
C PHE A 152 -2.85 21.18 -1.11
N ALA A 153 -1.70 20.90 -0.50
CA ALA A 153 -0.46 21.64 -0.74
C ALA A 153 0.65 20.78 -1.33
N GLY A 154 0.43 19.47 -1.48
CA GLY A 154 1.43 18.50 -1.92
C GLY A 154 1.60 17.38 -0.90
N SER A 155 2.64 16.57 -1.11
CA SER A 155 2.98 15.45 -0.22
C SER A 155 4.39 15.62 0.32
N LEU A 156 4.60 15.17 1.56
CA LEU A 156 5.92 14.99 2.15
C LEU A 156 6.34 13.53 1.95
N VAL A 157 7.45 13.32 1.25
CA VAL A 157 7.93 12.01 0.81
C VAL A 157 9.03 11.51 1.75
N PHE A 158 8.89 10.26 2.19
CA PHE A 158 9.81 9.55 3.05
C PHE A 158 10.38 8.32 2.34
N GLU A 159 11.66 8.36 2.02
CA GLU A 159 12.33 7.32 1.23
C GLU A 159 13.77 7.07 1.68
N ASN A 160 14.32 5.93 1.27
CA ASN A 160 15.59 5.39 1.75
C ASN A 160 16.79 6.30 1.44
N ILE A 161 16.85 6.92 0.26
CA ILE A 161 18.05 7.65 -0.18
C ILE A 161 18.40 8.82 0.75
N TYR A 162 17.39 9.42 1.37
CA TYR A 162 17.56 10.51 2.33
C TYR A 162 17.77 10.05 3.77
N GLN A 163 17.66 8.74 4.03
CA GLN A 163 17.96 8.14 5.33
C GLN A 163 19.36 7.52 5.36
N GLN A 164 20.30 8.11 4.59
CA GLN A 164 21.68 7.64 4.45
C GLN A 164 21.80 6.24 3.81
N GLN A 165 20.72 5.72 3.20
CA GLN A 165 20.72 4.47 2.46
C GLN A 165 20.83 4.75 0.95
N GLN A 166 22.04 5.08 0.50
CA GLN A 166 22.33 5.45 -0.90
C GLN A 166 22.02 4.33 -1.90
N ALA A 167 22.06 3.06 -1.48
CA ALA A 167 21.59 1.92 -2.24
C ALA A 167 20.53 1.17 -1.42
N ALA A 168 19.39 0.88 -2.04
CA ALA A 168 18.35 0.05 -1.47
C ALA A 168 18.83 -1.41 -1.46
N PRO A 169 18.85 -2.10 -0.30
CA PRO A 169 19.14 -3.52 -0.25
C PRO A 169 18.21 -4.31 -1.17
N VAL A 170 18.78 -5.26 -1.92
CA VAL A 170 18.01 -6.17 -2.77
C VAL A 170 17.73 -7.46 -2.04
N ASP A 171 16.58 -8.04 -2.32
CA ASP A 171 16.08 -9.29 -1.77
C ASP A 171 16.03 -9.36 -0.24
N ALA A 172 15.97 -8.20 0.41
CA ALA A 172 15.87 -8.07 1.85
C ALA A 172 14.87 -6.98 2.22
N TRP A 173 14.12 -7.26 3.29
CA TRP A 173 13.21 -6.32 3.91
C TRP A 173 13.97 -5.28 4.73
N THR A 174 13.70 -4.01 4.48
CA THR A 174 14.32 -2.88 5.18
C THR A 174 13.23 -2.05 5.86
N THR A 175 13.49 -1.62 7.09
CA THR A 175 12.57 -0.74 7.83
C THR A 175 13.09 0.68 7.79
N LEU A 176 12.22 1.64 7.45
CA LEU A 176 12.46 3.05 7.68
C LEU A 176 11.60 3.54 8.83
N THR A 177 12.19 4.33 9.71
CA THR A 177 11.51 4.94 10.85
C THR A 177 11.84 6.44 10.92
N GLY A 178 10.89 7.21 11.43
CA GLY A 178 11.05 8.64 11.68
C GLY A 178 10.02 9.14 12.68
N ASP A 179 10.14 10.41 13.03
CA ASP A 179 9.21 11.15 13.87
C ASP A 179 9.26 12.64 13.48
N LEU A 180 8.84 13.55 14.34
CA LEU A 180 8.91 14.99 14.04
C LEU A 180 10.35 15.48 13.84
N ASN A 181 11.31 14.91 14.57
CA ASN A 181 12.68 15.35 14.68
C ASN A 181 13.69 14.37 14.05
N SER A 182 13.24 13.18 13.65
CA SER A 182 14.05 12.19 12.94
C SER A 182 13.43 11.81 11.59
N GLY A 183 14.27 11.35 10.67
CA GLY A 183 13.88 11.10 9.28
C GLY A 183 13.88 12.38 8.45
N ILE A 184 14.28 12.24 7.18
CA ILE A 184 14.37 13.35 6.23
C ILE A 184 13.31 13.20 5.15
N PHE A 185 12.58 14.29 4.92
CA PHE A 185 11.44 14.36 4.01
C PHE A 185 11.64 15.46 2.98
N TRP A 186 11.07 15.26 1.79
CA TRP A 186 11.02 16.29 0.75
C TRP A 186 9.60 16.52 0.23
N ALA A 187 9.34 17.73 -0.28
CA ALA A 187 8.02 18.14 -0.74
C ALA A 187 7.84 17.97 -2.26
N THR A 188 6.70 17.41 -2.66
CA THR A 188 6.34 17.26 -4.09
C THR A 188 5.87 18.55 -4.75
N ASN A 189 5.56 19.60 -3.99
CA ASN A 189 4.96 20.82 -4.49
C ASN A 189 5.47 22.06 -3.73
N ALA A 190 5.67 23.15 -4.47
CA ALA A 190 6.22 24.41 -3.97
C ALA A 190 5.35 25.08 -2.89
N ALA A 191 4.05 24.73 -2.80
CA ALA A 191 3.15 25.28 -1.80
C ALA A 191 3.53 24.91 -0.34
N LEU A 192 4.23 23.79 -0.15
CA LEU A 192 4.82 23.37 1.14
C LEU A 192 6.20 23.98 1.40
N GLY A 193 6.86 24.48 0.36
CA GLY A 193 8.21 25.04 0.38
C GLY A 193 9.06 24.50 -0.78
N PRO A 194 10.39 24.71 -0.78
CA PRO A 194 11.25 24.33 -1.90
C PRO A 194 11.06 22.86 -2.30
N THR A 195 10.76 22.62 -3.57
CA THR A 195 10.68 21.27 -4.15
C THR A 195 12.09 20.70 -4.36
N PHE A 196 12.16 19.40 -4.71
CA PHE A 196 13.39 18.68 -5.07
C PHE A 196 14.36 19.48 -5.98
N ALA A 197 13.85 20.38 -6.83
CA ALA A 197 14.65 21.18 -7.77
C ALA A 197 15.55 22.25 -7.12
N SER A 198 15.38 22.54 -5.82
CA SER A 198 16.21 23.49 -5.09
C SER A 198 17.28 22.73 -4.31
N ALA A 199 18.47 22.59 -4.91
CA ALA A 199 19.65 21.96 -4.30
C ALA A 199 19.79 22.37 -2.82
N ASN A 200 19.66 21.38 -1.92
CA ASN A 200 19.86 21.47 -0.47
C ASN A 200 18.82 22.27 0.36
N GLY A 201 17.70 22.71 -0.22
CA GLY A 201 16.63 23.39 0.54
C GLY A 201 15.42 22.52 0.90
N GLY A 202 15.25 21.37 0.26
CA GLY A 202 14.04 20.56 0.33
C GLY A 202 14.13 19.29 1.18
N GLN A 203 15.26 19.03 1.86
CA GLN A 203 15.46 17.83 2.68
C GLN A 203 15.44 18.22 4.16
N LYS A 204 14.34 17.93 4.85
CA LYS A 204 14.08 18.46 6.19
C LYS A 204 13.39 17.43 7.08
N THR A 205 13.55 17.58 8.39
CA THR A 205 12.66 16.91 9.35
C THR A 205 11.26 17.50 9.25
N LEU A 206 10.25 16.80 9.78
CA LEU A 206 8.88 17.32 9.79
C LEU A 206 8.76 18.57 10.68
N SER A 207 9.51 18.64 11.78
CA SER A 207 9.56 19.83 12.65
C SER A 207 10.10 21.06 11.92
N GLN A 208 11.10 20.90 11.05
CA GLN A 208 11.59 21.96 10.17
C GLN A 208 10.53 22.36 9.13
N TRP A 209 9.83 21.40 8.51
CA TRP A 209 8.73 21.71 7.60
C TRP A 209 7.61 22.52 8.26
N ILE A 210 7.25 22.19 9.51
CA ILE A 210 6.27 22.94 10.30
C ILE A 210 6.78 24.35 10.58
N ALA A 211 8.03 24.50 11.04
CA ALA A 211 8.63 25.79 11.36
C ALA A 211 8.71 26.71 10.13
N ASP A 212 9.15 26.17 8.99
CA ASP A 212 9.30 26.92 7.73
C ASP A 212 7.97 27.37 7.13
N ASN A 213 6.87 26.72 7.51
CA ASN A 213 5.53 27.12 7.11
C ASN A 213 4.90 28.18 8.03
N GLY A 214 5.67 28.75 8.97
CA GLY A 214 5.37 30.02 9.63
C GLY A 214 4.06 30.05 10.42
N GLY A 215 3.64 28.91 10.97
CA GLY A 215 2.39 28.78 11.73
C GLY A 215 1.15 28.47 10.89
N ALA A 216 1.30 28.14 9.60
CA ALA A 216 0.21 27.56 8.82
C ALA A 216 -0.27 26.24 9.44
N ASP A 217 -1.56 25.95 9.29
CA ASP A 217 -2.14 24.68 9.71
C ASP A 217 -1.78 23.59 8.70
N LEU A 218 -0.78 22.78 9.03
CA LEU A 218 -0.38 21.62 8.24
C LEU A 218 -1.10 20.39 8.80
N THR A 219 -1.98 19.81 7.98
CA THR A 219 -2.69 18.58 8.34
C THR A 219 -2.38 17.47 7.35
N VAL A 220 -2.16 16.27 7.87
CA VAL A 220 -2.10 15.03 7.11
C VAL A 220 -3.53 14.54 6.92
N TYR A 221 -3.95 14.32 5.68
CA TYR A 221 -5.28 13.77 5.39
C TYR A 221 -5.23 12.46 4.62
N GLY A 222 -4.06 12.10 4.08
CA GLY A 222 -3.85 10.84 3.38
C GLY A 222 -2.42 10.33 3.45
N ILE A 223 -2.27 9.06 3.15
CA ILE A 223 -0.99 8.38 2.95
C ILE A 223 -1.02 7.75 1.56
N SER A 224 0.08 7.88 0.83
CA SER A 224 0.34 7.12 -0.38
C SER A 224 1.59 6.29 -0.21
N ILE A 225 1.56 5.03 -0.63
CA ILE A 225 2.74 4.19 -0.79
C ILE A 225 2.86 3.80 -2.26
N GLY A 226 4.07 3.71 -2.79
CA GLY A 226 4.21 3.27 -4.18
C GLY A 226 5.54 3.55 -4.82
N VAL A 227 5.56 3.40 -6.14
CA VAL A 227 6.75 3.47 -7.00
C VAL A 227 6.47 4.34 -8.22
N GLY A 228 7.53 4.91 -8.78
CA GLY A 228 7.48 5.51 -10.11
C GLY A 228 7.37 7.03 -10.16
N SER A 229 7.15 7.52 -11.39
CA SER A 229 7.46 8.87 -11.90
C SER A 229 8.88 9.35 -11.55
N GLY A 230 9.84 9.09 -12.46
CA GLY A 230 11.24 9.48 -12.28
C GLY A 230 12.17 8.31 -11.95
N PHE A 231 11.69 7.07 -12.03
CA PHE A 231 12.51 5.86 -11.90
C PHE A 231 13.31 5.57 -13.19
N ASN A 232 13.72 6.63 -13.87
CA ASN A 232 14.48 6.60 -15.11
C ASN A 232 15.98 6.49 -14.78
N ASN A 233 16.70 5.66 -15.55
CA ASN A 233 18.13 5.43 -15.32
C ASN A 233 19.00 6.37 -16.18
N GLY A 234 18.72 7.68 -16.19
CA GLY A 234 19.49 8.68 -16.94
C GLY A 234 19.51 8.52 -18.47
N SER A 235 18.90 7.47 -19.00
CA SER A 235 18.70 7.16 -20.41
C SER A 235 17.28 6.62 -20.58
N THR A 236 16.61 7.09 -21.62
CA THR A 236 15.25 6.76 -22.07
C THR A 236 14.59 5.55 -21.38
N ASN A 237 13.70 5.80 -20.42
CA ASN A 237 12.62 4.92 -19.95
C ASN A 237 12.95 3.47 -19.50
N ALA A 238 14.22 3.10 -19.31
CA ALA A 238 14.63 1.68 -19.28
C ALA A 238 14.65 1.00 -17.89
N GLY A 239 14.30 1.71 -16.81
CA GLY A 239 14.26 1.11 -15.47
C GLY A 239 12.96 0.38 -15.20
N THR A 240 13.02 -0.89 -14.80
CA THR A 240 11.86 -1.65 -14.29
C THR A 240 11.99 -1.86 -12.79
N PHE A 241 10.88 -1.82 -12.09
CA PHE A 241 10.84 -2.06 -10.64
C PHE A 241 9.98 -3.28 -10.33
N ARG A 242 10.40 -4.06 -9.34
CA ARG A 242 9.57 -5.08 -8.68
C ARG A 242 9.93 -5.12 -7.19
N GLY A 243 8.92 -5.06 -6.33
CA GLY A 243 9.13 -5.07 -4.89
C GLY A 243 7.82 -4.93 -4.11
N GLY A 244 7.94 -4.60 -2.83
CA GLY A 244 6.78 -4.47 -1.96
C GLY A 244 6.95 -3.53 -0.78
N ILE A 245 5.83 -3.20 -0.13
CA ILE A 245 5.77 -2.47 1.14
C ILE A 245 4.90 -3.26 2.13
N ASP A 246 5.29 -3.25 3.41
CA ASP A 246 4.48 -3.80 4.50
C ASP A 246 4.61 -2.98 5.80
N ASN A 247 3.89 -3.39 6.86
CA ASN A 247 3.90 -2.78 8.21
C ASN A 247 3.92 -1.23 8.19
N VAL A 248 2.98 -0.63 7.46
CA VAL A 248 2.83 0.84 7.42
C VAL A 248 2.24 1.31 8.74
N ASN A 249 2.98 2.16 9.44
CA ASN A 249 2.60 2.67 10.76
C ASN A 249 2.76 4.19 10.83
N LEU A 250 1.68 4.90 11.14
CA LEU A 250 1.69 6.30 11.56
C LEU A 250 0.91 6.43 12.86
N SER A 251 1.49 7.08 13.85
CA SER A 251 0.84 7.35 15.14
C SER A 251 0.82 8.84 15.38
N PHE A 252 -0.32 9.34 15.85
CA PHE A 252 -0.51 10.74 16.22
C PHE A 252 -0.89 10.85 17.70
N ALA A 253 -0.36 11.87 18.36
CA ALA A 253 -0.79 12.26 19.69
C ALA A 253 -2.31 12.57 19.66
N GLY A 254 -3.06 11.98 20.58
CA GLY A 254 -4.53 12.02 20.57
C GLY A 254 -5.19 10.71 20.11
N GLY A 255 -4.41 9.70 19.72
CA GLY A 255 -4.86 8.32 19.59
C GLY A 255 -5.25 7.88 18.17
N GLN A 256 -5.16 8.77 17.18
CA GLN A 256 -5.30 8.36 15.78
C GLN A 256 -4.04 7.61 15.36
N THR A 257 -4.23 6.38 14.88
CA THR A 257 -3.16 5.52 14.40
C THR A 257 -3.58 4.89 13.09
N ILE A 258 -2.66 4.81 12.15
CA ILE A 258 -2.77 3.97 10.96
C ILE A 258 -1.74 2.88 11.15
N SER A 259 -2.20 1.65 11.31
CA SER A 259 -1.35 0.46 11.41
C SER A 259 -1.90 -0.55 10.44
N THR A 260 -1.18 -0.75 9.34
CA THR A 260 -1.60 -1.62 8.24
C THR A 260 -0.52 -2.66 7.95
N ASN A 261 -0.97 -3.91 7.98
CA ASN A 261 -0.29 -5.05 7.39
C ASN A 261 -1.11 -5.48 6.17
N PHE A 262 -0.45 -5.77 5.05
CA PHE A 262 -1.14 -6.10 3.81
C PHE A 262 -1.27 -7.61 3.64
N GLU A 263 -2.42 -8.16 4.01
CA GLU A 263 -2.67 -9.60 3.96
C GLU A 263 -3.47 -9.97 2.73
N VAL A 264 -3.09 -11.08 2.09
CA VAL A 264 -3.94 -11.73 1.10
C VAL A 264 -5.13 -12.33 1.83
N ALA A 265 -6.34 -11.97 1.38
CA ALA A 265 -7.56 -12.57 1.89
C ALA A 265 -7.46 -14.09 1.73
N THR A 266 -7.46 -14.83 2.84
CA THR A 266 -7.53 -16.28 2.76
C THR A 266 -8.89 -16.63 2.19
N ALA A 267 -8.92 -17.46 1.14
CA ALA A 267 -10.17 -17.96 0.59
C ALA A 267 -10.89 -18.72 1.72
N VAL A 268 -11.86 -18.07 2.36
CA VAL A 268 -12.80 -18.75 3.25
C VAL A 268 -13.51 -19.74 2.34
N PRO A 269 -13.44 -21.08 2.58
CA PRO A 269 -14.10 -22.02 1.71
C PRO A 269 -15.57 -21.62 1.65
N GLU A 270 -16.04 -21.33 0.45
CA GLU A 270 -17.39 -20.80 0.28
C GLU A 270 -18.40 -21.73 0.95
N PRO A 271 -19.50 -21.21 1.54
CA PRO A 271 -20.52 -22.06 2.16
C PRO A 271 -21.03 -23.18 1.24
N ALA A 272 -20.97 -22.97 -0.08
CA ALA A 272 -21.28 -23.99 -1.09
C ALA A 272 -20.28 -25.17 -1.06
N THR A 273 -18.98 -24.92 -0.87
CA THR A 273 -17.95 -25.96 -0.74
C THR A 273 -18.19 -26.82 0.50
N TRP A 274 -18.57 -26.18 1.62
CA TRP A 274 -19.01 -26.90 2.83
C TRP A 274 -20.27 -27.71 2.56
N GLY A 275 -21.25 -27.11 1.87
CA GLY A 275 -22.48 -27.78 1.45
C GLY A 275 -22.20 -29.04 0.62
N MET A 276 -21.35 -28.94 -0.40
CA MET A 276 -20.98 -30.07 -1.26
C MET A 276 -20.18 -31.14 -0.51
N MET A 277 -19.31 -30.73 0.42
CA MET A 277 -18.57 -31.67 1.28
C MET A 277 -19.53 -32.43 2.21
N LEU A 278 -20.47 -31.73 2.86
CA LEU A 278 -21.49 -32.34 3.73
C LEU A 278 -22.44 -33.26 2.96
N VAL A 279 -22.88 -32.83 1.77
CA VAL A 279 -23.70 -33.66 0.87
C VAL A 279 -22.93 -34.89 0.39
N GLY A 280 -21.67 -34.71 -0.02
CA GLY A 280 -20.79 -35.81 -0.43
C GLY A 280 -20.59 -36.85 0.67
N PHE A 281 -20.23 -36.42 1.88
CA PHE A 281 -20.10 -37.33 3.02
C PHE A 281 -21.43 -37.93 3.45
N GLY A 282 -22.52 -37.17 3.39
CA GLY A 282 -23.87 -37.67 3.65
C GLY A 282 -24.25 -38.82 2.71
N MET A 283 -23.96 -38.69 1.42
CA MET A 283 -24.21 -39.74 0.43
C MET A 283 -23.33 -40.98 0.65
N ILE A 284 -22.04 -40.80 0.96
CA ILE A 284 -21.14 -41.93 1.29
C ILE A 284 -21.61 -42.65 2.56
N ALA A 285 -22.00 -41.93 3.61
CA ALA A 285 -22.52 -42.53 4.83
C ALA A 285 -23.85 -43.26 4.59
N ALA A 286 -24.75 -42.69 3.79
CA ALA A 286 -26.03 -43.31 3.43
C ALA A 286 -25.84 -44.62 2.65
N THR A 287 -24.96 -44.61 1.65
CA THR A 287 -24.64 -45.81 0.85
C THR A 287 -23.94 -46.89 1.68
N ALA A 288 -23.01 -46.53 2.57
CA ALA A 288 -22.40 -47.45 3.52
C ALA A 288 -23.42 -48.09 4.47
N ARG A 289 -24.40 -47.30 4.96
CA ARG A 289 -25.49 -47.80 5.82
C ARG A 289 -26.42 -48.76 5.07
N TYR A 290 -26.72 -48.47 3.81
CA TYR A 290 -27.60 -49.32 2.99
C TYR A 290 -26.99 -50.70 2.75
N ARG A 291 -25.68 -50.78 2.46
CA ARG A 291 -24.97 -52.07 2.24
C ARG A 291 -24.91 -52.96 3.48
N ARG A 292 -24.95 -52.42 4.70
CA ARG A 292 -24.98 -53.24 5.92
C ARG A 292 -26.31 -53.96 6.13
N LYS A 293 -27.43 -53.37 5.65
CA LYS A 293 -28.75 -54.01 5.76
C LYS A 293 -28.89 -55.24 4.87
N SER A 294 -28.23 -55.27 3.70
CA SER A 294 -28.29 -56.43 2.81
C SER A 294 -27.49 -57.63 3.32
N ILE A 295 -26.45 -57.43 4.14
CA ILE A 295 -25.63 -58.52 4.69
C ILE A 295 -26.33 -59.19 5.89
N ALA A 296 -27.08 -58.44 6.71
CA ALA A 296 -27.85 -59.01 7.82
C ALA A 296 -29.05 -59.87 7.36
N ALA A 297 -29.53 -59.68 6.12
CA ALA A 297 -30.65 -60.44 5.56
C ALA A 297 -30.23 -61.77 4.91
N SER A 298 -28.93 -62.09 4.81
CA SER A 298 -28.43 -63.34 4.20
C SER A 298 -27.81 -64.33 5.20
N VAL A 299 -28.07 -64.16 6.51
CA VAL A 299 -27.61 -65.05 7.59
C VAL A 299 -28.81 -65.57 8.41
N ALA A 300 -29.94 -65.81 7.76
CA ALA A 300 -31.11 -66.48 8.34
C ALA A 300 -31.49 -67.68 7.48
#